data_AF-A0A251Y2N9-F1
#
_entry.id   AF-A0A251Y2N9-F1
#
_cell.length_a   1.000
_cell.length_b   1.000
_cell.length_c   1.000
_cell.angle_alpha   90.00
_cell.angle_beta   90.00
_cell.angle_gamma   90.00
#
_symmetry.space_group_name_H-M   'P 1'
#
loop_
_entity.id
_entity.type
_entity.pdbx_description
1 polymer ?
#
loop_
_entity_poly.entity_id
_entity_poly.type
_entity_poly.pdbx_seq_one_letter_code
_entity_poly.pdbx_strand_id
1 'polypeptide(L)'
;MDGWRLDPAKARAVLTKAESDAEGIRKATTTMETAIGHASAAVGTGSQAAAALADLSIDPLGIDLQAVKDQVATAISATRSSISDYEQGDEQMATDTAKHVADVRWGGSE
;
A
#
# COMPACT_ATOMS: atom_id res chain seq x y z
N MET A 1 6.79 4.86 31.82
CA MET A 1 7.19 5.01 30.41
C MET A 1 6.01 4.54 29.62
N ASP A 2 5.24 5.47 29.08
CA ASP A 2 3.99 5.16 28.40
C ASP A 2 4.32 4.44 27.12
N GLY A 3 3.76 3.23 27.01
CA GLY A 3 3.96 2.31 25.89
C GLY A 3 3.82 3.01 24.56
N TRP A 4 4.50 2.45 23.56
CA TRP A 4 4.34 2.89 22.19
C TRP A 4 2.82 2.99 21.93
N ARG A 5 2.39 4.07 21.28
CA ARG A 5 0.96 4.41 21.13
C ARG A 5 0.62 4.43 19.65
N LEU A 6 0.76 3.29 19.00
CA LEU A 6 0.14 3.07 17.70
C LEU A 6 -1.30 2.63 17.93
N ASP A 7 -2.27 3.29 17.30
CA ASP A 7 -3.65 2.81 17.20
C ASP A 7 -3.74 1.87 15.98
N PRO A 8 -3.76 0.54 16.16
CA PRO A 8 -3.62 -0.39 15.05
C PRO A 8 -4.84 -0.37 14.13
N ALA A 9 -6.02 -0.06 14.67
CA ALA A 9 -7.24 0.07 13.88
C ALA A 9 -7.17 1.28 12.95
N LYS A 10 -6.70 2.44 13.45
CA LYS A 10 -6.49 3.61 12.59
C LYS A 10 -5.39 3.38 11.55
N ALA A 11 -4.30 2.72 11.93
CA ALA A 11 -3.21 2.42 11.01
C ALA A 11 -3.66 1.46 9.88
N ARG A 12 -4.42 0.41 10.22
CA ARG A 12 -5.05 -0.49 9.25
C ARG A 12 -6.03 0.25 8.34
N ALA A 13 -6.86 1.15 8.87
CA ALA A 13 -7.81 1.92 8.08
C ALA A 13 -7.11 2.85 7.06
N VAL A 14 -6.03 3.52 7.46
CA VAL A 14 -5.22 4.36 6.56
C VAL A 14 -4.58 3.50 5.47
N LEU A 15 -4.09 2.30 5.79
CA LEU A 15 -3.54 1.37 4.80
C LEU A 15 -4.58 0.88 3.81
N THR A 16 -5.76 0.45 4.29
CA THR A 16 -6.86 0.05 3.40
C THR A 16 -7.25 1.17 2.45
N LYS A 17 -7.25 2.42 2.93
CA LYS A 17 -7.47 3.58 2.05
C LYS A 17 -6.35 3.71 1.02
N ALA A 18 -5.09 3.62 1.41
CA ALA A 18 -3.96 3.71 0.51
C ALA A 18 -3.97 2.60 -0.57
N GLU A 19 -4.37 1.37 -0.20
CA GLU A 19 -4.58 0.26 -1.15
C GLU A 19 -5.67 0.59 -2.17
N SER A 20 -6.79 1.13 -1.70
CA SER A 20 -7.89 1.55 -2.58
C SER A 20 -7.47 2.68 -3.52
N ASP A 21 -6.69 3.65 -3.03
CA ASP A 21 -6.19 4.77 -3.84
C ASP A 21 -5.21 4.24 -4.91
N ALA A 22 -4.31 3.30 -4.56
CA ALA A 22 -3.38 2.66 -5.49
C ALA A 22 -4.10 1.85 -6.58
N GLU A 23 -5.16 1.12 -6.22
CA GLU A 23 -6.02 0.41 -7.16
C GLU A 23 -6.76 1.40 -8.10
N GLY A 24 -7.15 2.56 -7.59
CA GLY A 24 -7.71 3.65 -8.40
C GLY A 24 -6.74 4.14 -9.48
N ILE A 25 -5.47 4.35 -9.11
CA ILE A 25 -4.40 4.71 -10.07
C ILE A 25 -4.26 3.63 -11.13
N ARG A 26 -4.23 2.34 -10.74
CA ARG A 26 -4.14 1.22 -11.69
C ARG A 26 -5.28 1.24 -12.71
N LYS A 27 -6.52 1.43 -12.26
CA LYS A 27 -7.70 1.50 -13.15
C LYS A 27 -7.64 2.70 -14.09
N ALA A 28 -7.20 3.86 -13.61
CA ALA A 28 -7.04 5.05 -14.44
C ALA A 28 -6.01 4.82 -15.56
N THR A 29 -4.86 4.20 -15.24
CA THR A 29 -3.84 3.84 -16.24
C THR A 29 -4.41 2.91 -17.32
N THR A 30 -5.07 1.81 -16.94
CA THR A 30 -5.67 0.89 -17.91
C THR A 30 -6.75 1.55 -18.78
N THR A 31 -7.54 2.46 -18.19
CA THR A 31 -8.56 3.22 -18.93
C THR A 31 -7.91 4.14 -19.97
N MET A 32 -6.82 4.81 -19.60
CA MET A 32 -6.04 5.66 -20.50
C MET A 32 -5.41 4.86 -21.64
N GLU A 33 -4.74 3.74 -21.35
CA GLU A 33 -4.17 2.85 -22.36
C GLU A 33 -5.23 2.35 -23.35
N THR A 34 -6.41 1.97 -22.84
CA THR A 34 -7.55 1.55 -23.67
C THR A 34 -8.04 2.69 -24.57
N ALA A 35 -8.17 3.90 -24.02
CA ALA A 35 -8.61 5.08 -24.77
C ALA A 35 -7.60 5.45 -25.88
N ILE A 36 -6.29 5.38 -25.59
CA ILE A 36 -5.23 5.58 -26.59
C ILE A 36 -5.33 4.51 -27.67
N GLY A 37 -5.51 3.23 -27.31
CA GLY A 37 -5.70 2.14 -28.26
C GLY A 37 -6.90 2.36 -29.19
N HIS A 38 -8.06 2.77 -28.64
CA HIS A 38 -9.25 3.11 -29.43
C HIS A 38 -9.02 4.32 -30.34
N ALA A 39 -8.37 5.37 -29.85
CA ALA A 39 -8.06 6.56 -30.65
C ALA A 39 -7.11 6.21 -31.80
N SER A 40 -6.08 5.40 -31.54
CA SER A 40 -5.13 4.91 -32.55
C SER A 40 -5.80 4.07 -33.63
N ALA A 41 -6.80 3.26 -33.28
CA ALA A 41 -7.58 2.48 -34.24
C ALA A 41 -8.54 3.33 -35.10
N ALA A 42 -8.95 4.50 -34.60
CA ALA A 42 -9.88 5.40 -35.28
C ALA A 42 -9.20 6.39 -36.24
N VAL A 43 -7.88 6.60 -36.10
CA VAL A 43 -7.13 7.50 -36.98
C VAL A 43 -6.54 6.78 -38.18
N GLY A 44 -6.51 7.45 -39.34
CA GLY A 44 -5.87 6.92 -40.54
C GLY A 44 -4.35 6.79 -40.36
N THR A 45 -3.79 5.68 -40.86
CA THR A 45 -2.35 5.42 -40.84
C THR A 45 -1.59 6.52 -41.60
N GLY A 46 -0.44 6.94 -41.05
CA GLY A 46 0.40 7.99 -41.64
C GLY A 46 -0.07 9.43 -41.38
N SER A 47 -1.16 9.64 -40.63
CA SER A 47 -1.58 10.97 -40.20
C SER A 47 -0.72 11.51 -39.04
N GLN A 48 -0.63 12.84 -38.92
CA GLN A 48 -0.02 13.48 -37.75
C GLN A 48 -0.70 13.08 -36.43
N ALA A 49 -2.01 12.81 -36.47
CA ALA A 49 -2.75 12.32 -35.30
C ALA A 49 -2.29 10.91 -34.88
N ALA A 50 -2.01 10.02 -35.85
CA ALA A 50 -1.47 8.69 -35.56
C ALA A 50 -0.05 8.77 -34.95
N ALA A 51 0.80 9.70 -35.43
CA ALA A 51 2.12 9.93 -34.84
C ALA A 51 2.04 10.46 -33.40
N ALA A 52 1.18 11.45 -33.14
CA ALA A 52 1.00 12.00 -31.80
C ALA A 52 0.44 10.97 -30.80
N LEU A 53 -0.46 10.09 -31.24
CA LEU A 53 -0.98 8.99 -30.41
C LEU A 53 0.08 7.90 -30.17
N ALA A 54 0.94 7.63 -31.16
CA ALA A 54 2.07 6.72 -30.99
C ALA A 54 3.07 7.29 -29.96
N ASP A 55 3.41 8.58 -30.04
CA ASP A 55 4.29 9.23 -29.06
C ASP A 55 3.68 9.18 -27.65
N LEU A 56 2.37 9.48 -27.51
CA LEU A 56 1.67 9.39 -26.23
C LEU A 56 1.65 7.96 -25.65
N SER A 57 1.61 6.94 -26.52
CA SER A 57 1.64 5.53 -26.10
C SER A 57 3.04 5.06 -25.66
N ILE A 58 4.10 5.72 -26.16
CA ILE A 58 5.51 5.44 -25.85
C ILE A 58 5.98 6.30 -24.65
N ASP A 59 5.19 7.30 -24.27
CA ASP A 59 5.55 8.30 -23.26
C ASP A 59 5.94 7.62 -21.92
N PRO A 60 7.08 8.01 -21.29
CA PRO A 60 7.51 7.54 -19.97
C PRO A 60 6.45 7.57 -18.87
N LEU A 61 5.38 8.34 -19.04
CA LEU A 61 4.21 8.35 -18.14
C LEU A 61 3.71 6.94 -17.77
N GLY A 62 3.67 6.00 -18.71
CA GLY A 62 3.24 4.62 -18.41
C GLY A 62 4.23 3.84 -17.53
N ILE A 63 5.53 4.01 -17.80
CA ILE A 63 6.63 3.37 -17.05
C ILE A 63 6.73 3.99 -15.65
N ASP A 64 6.66 5.31 -15.55
CA ASP A 64 6.72 6.05 -14.29
C ASP A 64 5.49 5.74 -13.42
N LEU A 65 4.29 5.63 -14.02
CA LEU A 65 3.09 5.18 -13.31
C LEU A 65 3.24 3.77 -12.77
N GLN A 66 3.83 2.86 -13.54
CA GLN A 66 4.05 1.49 -13.09
C GLN A 66 5.07 1.43 -11.94
N ALA A 67 6.18 2.17 -12.05
CA ALA A 67 7.16 2.28 -10.97
C ALA A 67 6.56 2.87 -9.68
N VAL A 68 5.74 3.92 -9.79
CA VAL A 68 5.02 4.52 -8.65
C VAL A 68 4.05 3.51 -8.03
N LYS A 69 3.32 2.74 -8.84
CA LYS A 69 2.41 1.69 -8.35
C LYS A 69 3.17 0.64 -7.54
N ASP A 70 4.30 0.16 -8.05
CA ASP A 70 5.10 -0.87 -7.39
C ASP A 70 5.72 -0.36 -6.07
N GLN A 71 6.16 0.90 -6.06
CA GLN A 71 6.72 1.54 -4.87
C GLN A 71 5.65 1.77 -3.79
N VAL A 72 4.46 2.23 -4.17
CA VAL A 72 3.32 2.40 -3.25
C VAL A 72 2.86 1.05 -2.68
N ALA A 73 2.73 0.02 -3.52
CA ALA A 73 2.37 -1.32 -3.07
C ALA A 73 3.40 -1.89 -2.08
N THR A 74 4.69 -1.70 -2.35
CA THR A 74 5.78 -2.11 -1.45
C THR A 74 5.72 -1.39 -0.10
N ALA A 75 5.52 -0.06 -0.12
CA ALA A 75 5.41 0.73 1.10
C ALA A 75 4.19 0.35 1.95
N ILE A 76 3.04 0.08 1.32
CA ILE A 76 1.84 -0.41 1.99
C ILE A 76 2.12 -1.77 2.66
N SER A 77 2.73 -2.70 1.92
CA SER A 77 3.06 -4.03 2.42
C SER A 77 4.01 -3.98 3.62
N ALA A 78 5.09 -3.21 3.51
CA ALA A 78 6.05 -3.01 4.59
C ALA A 78 5.38 -2.40 5.83
N THR A 79 4.52 -1.40 5.64
CA THR A 79 3.81 -0.75 6.74
C THR A 79 2.82 -1.71 7.42
N ARG A 80 2.11 -2.54 6.65
CA ARG A 80 1.23 -3.58 7.21
C ARG A 80 2.03 -4.58 8.06
N SER A 81 3.20 -5.00 7.59
CA SER A 81 4.09 -5.88 8.36
C SER A 81 4.51 -5.22 9.67
N SER A 82 4.97 -3.96 9.64
CA SER A 82 5.38 -3.25 10.85
C SER A 82 4.25 -3.08 11.87
N ILE A 83 3.00 -2.89 11.44
CA ILE A 83 1.84 -2.85 12.35
C ILE A 83 1.59 -4.23 12.96
N SER A 84 1.71 -5.31 12.19
CA SER A 84 1.56 -6.67 12.71
C SER A 84 2.65 -7.01 13.73
N ASP A 85 3.90 -6.64 13.45
CA ASP A 85 5.03 -6.84 14.38
C ASP A 85 4.82 -6.06 15.68
N TYR A 86 4.26 -4.86 15.55
CA TYR A 86 3.89 -4.02 16.67
C TYR A 86 2.81 -4.68 17.55
N GLU A 87 1.70 -5.14 16.94
CA GLU A 87 0.60 -5.80 17.66
C GLU A 87 1.10 -7.05 18.40
N GLN A 88 1.95 -7.88 17.76
CA GLN A 88 2.54 -9.06 18.38
C GLN A 88 3.46 -8.70 19.55
N GLY A 89 4.28 -7.65 19.40
CA GLY A 89 5.13 -7.17 20.49
C GLY A 89 4.31 -6.71 21.71
N ASP A 90 3.21 -5.99 21.47
CA ASP A 90 2.31 -5.51 22.52
C ASP A 90 1.61 -6.67 23.25
N GLU A 91 1.12 -7.68 22.51
CA GLU A 91 0.54 -8.90 23.07
C GLU A 91 1.55 -9.70 23.91
N GLN A 92 2.80 -9.78 23.45
CA GLN A 92 3.86 -10.50 24.16
C GLN A 92 4.25 -9.77 25.46
N MET A 93 4.40 -8.45 25.43
CA MET A 93 4.65 -7.64 26.63
C MET A 93 3.50 -7.73 27.64
N ALA A 94 2.25 -7.73 27.18
CA ALA A 94 1.08 -7.91 28.03
C ALA A 94 1.07 -9.30 28.69
N THR A 95 1.38 -10.34 27.92
CA THR A 95 1.47 -11.72 28.39
C THR A 95 2.58 -11.89 29.43
N ASP A 96 3.76 -11.34 29.19
CA ASP A 96 4.91 -11.44 30.09
C ASP A 96 4.68 -10.64 31.38
N THR A 97 4.03 -9.47 31.27
CA THR A 97 3.59 -8.70 32.44
C THR A 97 2.58 -9.49 33.28
N ALA A 98 1.59 -10.13 32.64
CA ALA A 98 0.59 -10.94 33.33
C ALA A 98 1.21 -12.15 34.05
N LYS A 99 2.19 -12.82 33.43
CA LYS A 99 2.96 -13.91 34.05
C LYS A 99 3.76 -13.42 35.25
N HIS A 100 4.50 -12.31 35.12
CA HIS A 100 5.25 -11.74 36.25
C HIS A 100 4.36 -11.34 37.43
N VAL A 101 3.18 -10.76 37.18
CA VAL A 101 2.22 -10.46 38.25
C VAL A 101 1.70 -11.74 38.90
N ALA A 102 1.45 -12.80 38.13
CA ALA A 102 1.04 -14.10 38.66
C ALA A 102 2.14 -14.76 39.51
N ASP A 103 3.40 -14.74 39.06
CA ASP A 103 4.54 -15.30 39.79
C ASP A 103 4.79 -14.55 41.11
N VAL A 104 4.71 -13.22 41.11
CA VAL A 104 4.82 -12.40 42.34
C VAL A 104 3.68 -12.67 43.31
N ARG A 105 2.46 -12.94 42.80
CA ARG A 105 1.28 -13.23 43.63
C ARG A 105 1.31 -14.62 44.27
N TRP A 106 2.05 -15.58 43.70
CA TRP A 106 2.17 -16.95 44.21
C TRP A 106 3.50 -17.24 44.91
N GLY A 107 4.57 -16.48 44.62
CA GLY A 107 5.87 -16.58 45.30
C GLY A 107 6.00 -15.70 46.56
N GLY A 108 4.98 -14.90 46.89
CA GLY A 108 4.91 -14.05 48.07
C GLY A 108 4.45 -14.78 49.34
N SER A 109 5.04 -15.95 49.64
CA SER A 109 4.93 -16.59 50.95
C SER A 109 6.09 -17.54 51.16
N GLU A 110 7.23 -16.99 51.60
CA GLU A 110 8.00 -17.33 52.81
C GLU A 110 9.31 -16.52 52.87
#